data_AF-A0A2V5WMT0-F1
#
_entry.id   AF-A0A2V5WMT0-F1
#
_cell.length_a   1.000
_cell.length_b   1.000
_cell.length_c   1.000
_cell.angle_alpha   90.00
_cell.angle_beta   90.00
_cell.angle_gamma   90.00
#
_symmetry.space_group_name_H-M   'P 1'
#
loop_
_entity.id
_entity.type
_entity.pdbx_description
1 polymer ?
#
loop_
_entity_poly.entity_id
_entity_poly.type
_entity_poly.pdbx_seq_one_letter_code
_entity_poly.pdbx_strand_id
1 'polypeptide(L)'
;DIYQSEGNLAGAEQMLARLPAQSPPERVAETCSRMRQLIYQHRNEAVISSLEPIVATPPLSIGTRLSEYHILLAMAKRLAGYAAAARDTYETGRDFLLAAIANSGQTQGRVHAMLGQMYAGLGQKELALREAAIAIELEGDDKVLGPAANKALARIEMQLGEKDAALARVPQLLAAHYHSWFYFVPITPALLRLDPTWEPLRGDPRFQKLANAQP
;
A
#
# COMPACT_ATOMS: atom_id res chain seq x y z
N ASP A 1 -14.28 -6.39 -0.33
CA ASP A 1 -13.79 -5.01 -0.52
C ASP A 1 -14.88 -3.94 -0.52
N ILE A 2 -16.07 -4.21 -1.08
CA ILE A 2 -17.20 -3.23 -1.16
C ILE A 2 -17.42 -2.45 0.15
N TYR A 3 -17.63 -3.13 1.29
CA TYR A 3 -17.86 -2.45 2.56
C TYR A 3 -16.73 -1.52 3.00
N GLN A 4 -15.46 -1.89 2.75
CA GLN A 4 -14.33 -1.03 3.10
C GLN A 4 -14.23 0.17 2.16
N SER A 5 -14.49 -0.03 0.87
CA SER A 5 -14.51 1.04 -0.14
C SER A 5 -15.59 2.10 0.15
N GLU A 6 -16.68 1.71 0.81
CA GLU A 6 -17.75 2.60 1.27
C GLU A 6 -17.47 3.21 2.66
N GLY A 7 -16.43 2.74 3.34
CA GLY A 7 -16.09 3.12 4.71
C GLY A 7 -16.96 2.46 5.79
N ASN A 8 -17.77 1.46 5.42
CA ASN A 8 -18.51 0.62 6.36
C ASN A 8 -17.58 -0.43 7.00
N LEU A 9 -16.75 0.01 7.95
CA LEU A 9 -15.79 -0.87 8.63
C LEU A 9 -16.48 -1.98 9.43
N ALA A 10 -17.68 -1.74 10.00
CA ALA A 10 -18.42 -2.75 10.75
C ALA A 10 -18.94 -3.87 9.84
N GLY A 11 -19.52 -3.53 8.69
CA GLY A 11 -19.93 -4.51 7.68
C GLY A 11 -18.75 -5.29 7.12
N ALA A 12 -17.62 -4.62 6.90
CA ALA A 12 -16.38 -5.28 6.49
C ALA A 12 -15.88 -6.29 7.53
N GLU A 13 -15.89 -5.93 8.82
CA GLU A 13 -15.50 -6.82 9.91
C GLU A 13 -16.41 -8.05 10.02
N GLN A 14 -17.74 -7.87 9.93
CA GLN A 14 -18.69 -8.99 9.91
C GLN A 14 -18.43 -9.95 8.74
N MET A 15 -18.11 -9.41 7.55
CA MET A 15 -17.79 -10.23 6.39
C MET A 15 -16.47 -10.98 6.58
N LEU A 16 -15.42 -10.31 7.06
CA LEU A 16 -14.11 -10.92 7.31
C LEU A 16 -14.17 -11.99 8.40
N ALA A 17 -15.04 -11.84 9.41
CA ALA A 17 -15.24 -12.82 10.46
C ALA A 17 -15.82 -14.16 9.96
N ARG A 18 -16.42 -14.19 8.76
CA ARG A 18 -16.91 -15.42 8.12
C ARG A 18 -15.81 -16.21 7.39
N LEU A 19 -14.66 -15.60 7.18
CA LEU A 19 -13.51 -16.25 6.55
C LEU A 19 -12.67 -16.97 7.62
N PRO A 20 -11.92 -18.04 7.26
CA PRO A 20 -11.06 -18.76 8.22
C PRO A 20 -10.14 -17.81 8.99
N ALA A 21 -9.94 -17.99 10.30
CA ALA A 21 -9.16 -17.03 11.10
C ALA A 21 -7.75 -16.76 10.57
N GLN A 22 -7.15 -17.73 9.88
CA GLN A 22 -5.90 -17.60 9.15
C GLN A 22 -6.12 -18.03 7.70
N SER A 23 -5.81 -17.14 6.76
CA SER A 23 -5.68 -17.52 5.35
C SER A 23 -4.28 -18.08 5.12
N PRO A 24 -4.08 -19.05 4.21
CA PRO A 24 -2.75 -19.46 3.80
C PRO A 24 -1.93 -18.24 3.36
N PRO A 25 -0.63 -18.11 3.73
CA PRO A 25 0.18 -16.94 3.39
C PRO A 25 0.23 -16.62 1.89
N GLU A 26 -0.04 -17.60 1.03
CA GLU A 26 -0.10 -17.46 -0.43
C GLU A 26 -1.34 -16.69 -0.92
N ARG A 27 -2.41 -16.63 -0.11
CA ARG A 27 -3.63 -15.87 -0.42
C ARG A 27 -3.47 -14.39 -0.09
N VAL A 28 -2.48 -13.78 -0.73
CA VAL A 28 -2.01 -12.41 -0.44
C VAL A 28 -3.13 -11.37 -0.49
N ALA A 29 -4.05 -11.46 -1.44
CA ALA A 29 -5.18 -10.53 -1.51
C ALA A 29 -6.10 -10.62 -0.26
N GLU A 30 -6.39 -11.83 0.23
CA GLU A 30 -7.21 -12.02 1.43
C GLU A 30 -6.49 -11.51 2.69
N THR A 31 -5.21 -11.84 2.84
CA THR A 31 -4.38 -11.39 3.95
C THR A 31 -4.28 -9.86 3.96
N CYS A 32 -3.94 -9.25 2.82
CA CYS A 32 -3.85 -7.79 2.69
C CYS A 32 -5.20 -7.10 2.97
N SER A 33 -6.33 -7.70 2.58
CA SER A 33 -7.66 -7.16 2.90
C SER A 33 -7.97 -7.15 4.39
N ARG A 34 -7.48 -8.13 5.16
CA ARG A 34 -7.55 -8.11 6.63
C ARG A 34 -6.61 -7.09 7.23
N MET A 35 -5.36 -7.03 6.77
CA MET A 35 -4.38 -6.08 7.29
C MET A 35 -4.87 -4.65 7.07
N ARG A 36 -5.44 -4.37 5.90
CA ARG A 36 -6.09 -3.10 5.57
C ARG A 36 -7.24 -2.76 6.52
N GLN A 37 -8.12 -3.72 6.84
CA GLN A 37 -9.17 -3.52 7.84
C GLN A 37 -8.58 -3.07 9.18
N LEU A 38 -7.57 -3.79 9.65
CA LEU A 38 -6.91 -3.51 10.93
C LEU A 38 -6.24 -2.13 10.92
N ILE A 39 -5.57 -1.76 9.83
CA ILE A 39 -4.97 -0.43 9.66
C ILE A 39 -6.04 0.67 9.72
N TYR A 40 -7.19 0.50 9.04
CA TYR A 40 -8.29 1.47 9.08
C TYR A 40 -8.96 1.56 10.46
N GLN A 41 -8.88 0.51 11.27
CA GLN A 41 -9.32 0.50 12.67
C GLN A 41 -8.21 0.92 13.65
N HIS A 42 -7.05 1.37 13.16
CA HIS A 42 -5.88 1.73 13.96
C HIS A 42 -5.33 0.58 14.85
N ARG A 43 -5.62 -0.68 14.49
CA ARG A 43 -5.17 -1.89 15.19
C ARG A 43 -3.80 -2.36 14.68
N ASN A 44 -2.81 -1.48 14.71
CA ASN A 44 -1.49 -1.72 14.11
C ASN A 44 -0.73 -2.89 14.76
N GLU A 45 -0.85 -3.08 16.07
CA GLU A 45 -0.25 -4.22 16.79
C GLU A 45 -0.75 -5.58 16.27
N ALA A 46 -2.03 -5.65 15.89
CA ALA A 46 -2.60 -6.87 15.33
C ALA A 46 -2.05 -7.16 13.93
N VAL A 47 -1.76 -6.13 13.13
CA VAL A 47 -1.10 -6.27 11.83
C VAL A 47 0.32 -6.80 12.01
N ILE A 48 1.08 -6.23 12.96
CA ILE A 48 2.44 -6.64 13.28
C ILE A 48 2.45 -8.11 13.69
N SER A 49 1.64 -8.47 14.68
CA SER A 49 1.52 -9.84 15.19
C SER A 49 1.13 -10.86 14.11
N SER A 50 0.36 -10.44 13.10
CA SER A 50 -0.08 -11.31 12.01
C SER A 50 1.00 -11.52 10.94
N LEU A 51 1.77 -10.47 10.60
CA LEU A 51 2.70 -10.52 9.47
C LEU A 51 4.14 -10.88 9.87
N GLU A 52 4.56 -10.54 11.09
CA GLU A 52 5.92 -10.79 11.57
C GLU A 52 6.35 -12.27 11.47
N PRO A 53 5.56 -13.28 11.91
CA PRO A 53 5.97 -14.68 11.76
C PRO A 53 6.06 -15.12 10.29
N ILE A 54 5.22 -14.57 9.41
CA ILE A 54 5.23 -14.89 7.97
C ILE A 54 6.49 -14.31 7.31
N VAL A 55 6.86 -13.09 7.66
CA VAL A 55 8.08 -12.44 7.15
C VAL A 55 9.33 -13.11 7.70
N ALA A 56 9.32 -13.55 8.96
CA ALA A 56 10.45 -14.24 9.58
C ALA A 56 10.68 -15.65 9.02
N THR A 57 9.63 -16.34 8.60
CA THR A 57 9.73 -17.70 8.03
C THR A 57 8.78 -17.83 6.83
N PRO A 58 9.14 -17.24 5.68
CA PRO A 58 8.26 -17.21 4.52
C PRO A 58 8.15 -18.60 3.87
N PRO A 59 6.94 -19.07 3.54
CA PRO A 59 6.81 -20.32 2.79
C PRO A 59 7.32 -20.11 1.36
N LEU A 60 8.02 -21.10 0.80
CA LEU A 60 8.61 -21.00 -0.56
C LEU A 60 7.60 -20.60 -1.64
N SER A 61 6.35 -21.02 -1.48
CA SER A 61 5.20 -20.73 -2.35
C SER A 61 4.85 -19.24 -2.47
N ILE A 62 5.27 -18.39 -1.52
CA ILE A 62 4.94 -16.97 -1.53
C ILE A 62 5.70 -16.19 -2.61
N GLY A 63 6.94 -16.59 -2.89
CA GLY A 63 7.83 -15.93 -3.85
C GLY A 63 7.95 -14.42 -3.62
N THR A 64 8.01 -13.64 -4.71
CA THR A 64 8.17 -12.17 -4.65
C THR A 64 6.99 -11.43 -4.03
N ARG A 65 5.84 -12.10 -3.85
CA ARG A 65 4.67 -11.48 -3.18
C ARG A 65 4.92 -11.23 -1.69
N LEU A 66 5.97 -11.80 -1.09
CA LEU A 66 6.40 -11.48 0.27
C LEU A 66 6.65 -9.98 0.46
N SER A 67 7.07 -9.28 -0.60
CA SER A 67 7.32 -7.84 -0.56
C SER A 67 6.08 -7.02 -0.15
N GLU A 68 4.87 -7.51 -0.41
CA GLU A 68 3.63 -6.87 0.05
C GLU A 68 3.53 -6.87 1.58
N TYR A 69 3.97 -7.97 2.21
CA TYR A 69 3.98 -8.12 3.66
C TYR A 69 5.08 -7.29 4.30
N HIS A 70 6.25 -7.15 3.67
CA HIS A 70 7.27 -6.21 4.15
C HIS A 70 6.74 -4.77 4.21
N ILE A 71 6.08 -4.31 3.14
CA ILE A 71 5.54 -2.94 3.08
C ILE A 71 4.45 -2.73 4.15
N LEU A 72 3.51 -3.66 4.27
CA LEU A 72 2.43 -3.60 5.26
C LEU A 72 2.95 -3.66 6.70
N LEU A 73 3.89 -4.58 6.98
CA LEU A 73 4.50 -4.75 8.30
C LEU A 73 5.29 -3.49 8.70
N ALA A 74 6.12 -2.98 7.80
CA ALA A 74 6.89 -1.76 8.06
C ALA A 74 5.98 -0.55 8.29
N MET A 75 4.92 -0.40 7.50
CA MET A 75 3.93 0.65 7.71
C MET A 75 3.22 0.51 9.07
N ALA A 76 2.80 -0.71 9.44
CA ALA A 76 2.16 -0.95 10.74
C ALA A 76 3.11 -0.66 11.90
N LYS A 77 4.38 -1.09 11.82
CA LYS A 77 5.43 -0.77 12.80
C LYS A 77 5.61 0.74 12.94
N ARG A 78 5.66 1.49 11.83
CA ARG A 78 5.76 2.95 11.85
C ARG A 78 4.55 3.59 12.52
N LEU A 79 3.34 3.15 12.18
CA LEU A 79 2.09 3.65 12.76
C LEU A 79 1.93 3.30 14.25
N ALA A 80 2.57 2.23 14.72
CA ALA A 80 2.65 1.86 16.13
C ALA A 80 3.76 2.60 16.90
N GLY A 81 4.56 3.45 16.24
CA GLY A 81 5.66 4.20 16.86
C GLY A 81 7.01 3.47 16.85
N TYR A 82 7.10 2.27 16.27
CA TYR A 82 8.33 1.48 16.17
C TYR A 82 9.15 1.88 14.94
N ALA A 83 9.62 3.14 14.90
CA ALA A 83 10.29 3.71 13.74
C ALA A 83 11.57 2.95 13.31
N ALA A 84 12.40 2.52 14.26
CA ALA A 84 13.61 1.74 13.96
C ALA A 84 13.25 0.37 13.35
N ALA A 85 12.35 -0.38 13.99
CA ALA A 85 11.91 -1.69 13.49
C ALA A 85 11.19 -1.59 12.13
N ALA A 86 10.47 -0.49 11.87
CA ALA A 86 9.88 -0.21 10.57
C ALA A 86 10.95 -0.02 9.50
N ARG A 87 12.00 0.76 9.82
CA ARG A 87 13.15 0.98 8.94
C ARG A 87 13.83 -0.35 8.60
N ASP A 88 14.16 -1.18 9.59
CA ASP A 88 14.78 -2.49 9.37
C ASP A 88 13.92 -3.39 8.47
N THR A 89 12.60 -3.34 8.64
CA THR A 89 11.65 -4.12 7.82
C THR A 89 11.63 -3.63 6.37
N TYR A 90 11.73 -2.30 6.13
CA TYR A 90 11.86 -1.73 4.79
C TYR A 90 13.21 -2.09 4.14
N GLU A 91 14.32 -2.04 4.89
CA GLU A 91 15.65 -2.41 4.38
C GLU A 91 15.67 -3.88 3.95
N THR A 92 15.18 -4.77 4.82
CA THR A 92 15.07 -6.21 4.52
C THR A 92 14.21 -6.46 3.28
N GLY A 93 13.05 -5.80 3.18
CA GLY A 93 12.14 -5.94 2.04
C GLY A 93 12.74 -5.43 0.73
N ARG A 94 13.46 -4.31 0.77
CA ARG A 94 14.18 -3.75 -0.38
C ARG A 94 15.22 -4.74 -0.89
N ASP A 95 16.06 -5.25 0.00
CA ASP A 95 17.16 -6.14 -0.37
C ASP A 95 16.63 -7.46 -0.94
N PHE A 96 15.55 -8.00 -0.36
CA PHE A 96 14.83 -9.15 -0.89
C PHE A 96 14.33 -8.90 -2.32
N LEU A 97 13.67 -7.75 -2.56
CA LEU A 97 13.09 -7.44 -3.87
C LEU A 97 14.17 -7.17 -4.93
N LEU A 98 15.27 -6.50 -4.57
CA LEU A 98 16.41 -6.30 -5.47
C LEU A 98 17.04 -7.64 -5.88
N ALA A 99 17.24 -8.56 -4.93
CA ALA A 99 17.76 -9.90 -5.24
C ALA A 99 16.80 -10.68 -6.16
N ALA A 100 15.49 -10.56 -5.93
CA ALA A 100 14.49 -11.20 -6.77
C ALA A 100 14.50 -10.66 -8.21
N ILE A 101 14.67 -9.34 -8.40
CA ILE A 101 14.78 -8.71 -9.73
C ILE A 101 16.03 -9.22 -10.44
N ALA A 102 17.19 -9.21 -9.77
CA ALA A 102 18.45 -9.66 -10.34
C ALA A 102 18.39 -11.11 -10.83
N ASN A 103 17.69 -11.97 -10.09
CA ASN A 103 17.59 -13.40 -10.41
C ASN A 103 16.55 -13.74 -11.49
N SER A 104 15.54 -12.89 -11.69
CA SER A 104 14.40 -13.21 -12.56
C SER A 104 14.20 -12.25 -13.74
N GLY A 105 14.91 -11.12 -13.76
CA GLY A 105 14.71 -10.07 -14.76
C GLY A 105 13.33 -9.42 -14.67
N GLN A 106 12.69 -9.41 -13.49
CA GLN A 106 11.35 -8.83 -13.33
C GLN A 106 11.33 -7.33 -13.62
N THR A 107 10.69 -6.96 -14.74
CA THR A 107 10.51 -5.58 -15.23
C THR A 107 9.07 -5.07 -15.11
N GLN A 108 8.27 -5.62 -14.20
CA GLN A 108 6.86 -5.20 -14.06
C GLN A 108 6.78 -3.86 -13.29
N GLY A 109 5.91 -2.94 -13.72
CA GLY A 109 5.79 -1.63 -13.07
C GLY A 109 5.43 -1.75 -11.58
N ARG A 110 4.64 -2.76 -11.21
CA ARG A 110 4.35 -3.08 -9.80
C ARG A 110 5.60 -3.29 -8.95
N VAL A 111 6.62 -3.99 -9.48
CA VAL A 111 7.85 -4.29 -8.74
C VAL A 111 8.64 -3.01 -8.45
N HIS A 112 8.79 -2.16 -9.46
CA HIS A 112 9.40 -0.83 -9.29
C HIS A 112 8.61 0.04 -8.33
N ALA A 113 7.28 0.03 -8.40
CA ALA A 113 6.46 0.75 -7.43
C ALA A 113 6.65 0.28 -5.98
N MET A 114 6.85 -1.03 -5.76
CA MET A 114 7.12 -1.59 -4.43
C MET A 114 8.50 -1.16 -3.91
N LEU A 115 9.53 -1.20 -4.77
CA LEU A 115 10.85 -0.64 -4.45
C LEU A 115 10.76 0.84 -4.09
N GLY A 116 10.01 1.61 -4.89
CA GLY A 116 9.79 3.04 -4.63
C GLY A 116 9.17 3.30 -3.26
N GLN A 117 8.21 2.49 -2.81
CA GLN A 117 7.65 2.60 -1.46
C GLN A 117 8.64 2.24 -0.36
N MET A 118 9.45 1.20 -0.56
CA MET A 118 10.48 0.84 0.41
C MET A 118 11.52 1.95 0.53
N TYR A 119 11.98 2.52 -0.59
CA TYR A 119 12.89 3.67 -0.59
C TYR A 119 12.28 4.91 0.09
N ALA A 120 11.00 5.18 -0.15
CA ALA A 120 10.29 6.27 0.52
C ALA A 120 10.23 6.07 2.04
N GLY A 121 9.93 4.86 2.48
CA GLY A 121 9.93 4.47 3.90
C GLY A 121 11.31 4.62 4.57
N LEU A 122 12.39 4.53 3.79
CA LEU A 122 13.77 4.72 4.23
C LEU A 122 14.26 6.18 4.16
N GLY A 123 13.43 7.10 3.64
CA GLY A 123 13.79 8.49 3.41
C GLY A 123 14.68 8.73 2.19
N GLN A 124 14.83 7.74 1.30
CA GLN A 124 15.68 7.81 0.10
C GLN A 124 14.88 8.37 -1.09
N LYS A 125 14.62 9.68 -1.06
CA LYS A 125 13.71 10.40 -1.96
C LYS A 125 14.01 10.19 -3.44
N GLU A 126 15.26 10.38 -3.85
CA GLU A 126 15.65 10.34 -5.26
C GLU A 126 15.48 8.93 -5.85
N LEU A 127 15.80 7.90 -5.05
CA LEU A 127 15.58 6.50 -5.42
C LEU A 127 14.09 6.18 -5.48
N ALA A 128 13.31 6.63 -4.49
CA ALA A 128 11.87 6.40 -4.46
C ALA A 128 11.16 6.97 -5.69
N LEU A 129 11.49 8.21 -6.08
CA LEU A 129 10.90 8.88 -7.24
C LEU A 129 11.38 8.27 -8.56
N ARG A 130 12.65 7.84 -8.65
CA ARG A 130 13.17 7.12 -9.81
C ARG A 130 12.38 5.83 -10.06
N GLU A 131 12.22 5.00 -9.05
CA GLU A 131 11.48 3.74 -9.17
C GLU A 131 10.01 3.97 -9.50
N ALA A 132 9.38 5.00 -8.93
CA ALA A 132 8.02 5.37 -9.28
C ALA A 132 7.89 5.85 -10.74
N ALA A 133 8.89 6.57 -11.27
CA ALA A 133 8.92 6.99 -12.65
C ALA A 133 9.05 5.79 -13.61
N ILE A 134 9.94 4.84 -13.29
CA ILE A 134 10.07 3.59 -14.07
C ILE A 134 8.75 2.82 -14.07
N ALA A 135 8.07 2.74 -12.91
CA ALA A 135 6.76 2.10 -12.83
C ALA A 135 5.71 2.76 -13.74
N ILE A 136 5.71 4.09 -13.86
CA ILE A 136 4.79 4.81 -14.76
C ILE A 136 5.16 4.58 -16.22
N GLU A 137 6.45 4.64 -16.56
CA GLU A 137 6.93 4.43 -17.92
C GLU A 137 6.57 3.04 -18.45
N LEU A 138 6.73 2.01 -17.62
CA LEU A 138 6.43 0.63 -17.99
C LEU A 138 4.95 0.38 -18.27
N GLU A 139 4.04 1.04 -17.55
CA GLU A 139 2.60 0.85 -17.76
C GLU A 139 2.02 1.81 -18.82
N GLY A 140 2.71 2.91 -19.11
CA GLY A 140 2.34 3.86 -20.17
C GLY A 140 0.86 4.26 -20.15
N ASP A 141 0.17 4.08 -21.29
CA ASP A 141 -1.23 4.43 -21.48
C ASP A 141 -2.23 3.33 -21.07
N ASP A 142 -1.77 2.26 -20.42
CA ASP A 142 -2.63 1.18 -19.95
C ASP A 142 -3.73 1.73 -19.03
N LYS A 143 -5.00 1.49 -19.40
CA LYS A 143 -6.15 2.07 -18.72
C LYS A 143 -6.40 1.47 -17.34
N VAL A 144 -5.82 0.32 -17.03
CA VAL A 144 -5.98 -0.40 -15.77
C VAL A 144 -4.72 -0.27 -14.91
N LEU A 145 -3.53 -0.39 -15.49
CA LEU A 145 -2.25 -0.40 -14.78
C LEU A 145 -1.62 0.99 -14.66
N GLY A 146 -1.84 1.88 -15.64
CA GLY A 146 -1.37 3.27 -15.58
C GLY A 146 -1.90 4.05 -14.36
N PRO A 147 -3.21 3.98 -14.02
CA PRO A 147 -3.71 4.59 -12.78
C PRO A 147 -3.18 3.89 -11.52
N ALA A 148 -2.88 2.58 -11.58
CA ALA A 148 -2.28 1.87 -10.45
C ALA A 148 -0.86 2.39 -10.15
N ALA A 149 -0.04 2.63 -11.18
CA ALA A 149 1.26 3.27 -11.06
C ALA A 149 1.16 4.71 -10.51
N ASN A 150 0.18 5.48 -10.99
CA ASN A 150 -0.06 6.83 -10.47
C ASN A 150 -0.50 6.84 -9.00
N LYS A 151 -1.32 5.87 -8.57
CA LYS A 151 -1.66 5.71 -7.15
C LYS A 151 -0.42 5.37 -6.32
N ALA A 152 0.47 4.53 -6.85
CA ALA A 152 1.73 4.20 -6.19
C ALA A 152 2.58 5.45 -5.95
N LEU A 153 2.75 6.28 -6.99
CA LEU A 153 3.48 7.53 -6.90
C LEU A 153 2.84 8.49 -5.88
N ALA A 154 1.52 8.65 -5.89
CA ALA A 154 0.84 9.49 -4.90
C ALA A 154 1.11 9.03 -3.45
N ARG A 155 1.15 7.72 -3.20
CA ARG A 155 1.52 7.17 -1.88
C ARG A 155 2.98 7.42 -1.52
N ILE A 156 3.89 7.30 -2.49
CA ILE A 156 5.33 7.58 -2.32
C ILE A 156 5.53 9.06 -1.98
N GLU A 157 4.90 9.95 -2.73
CA GLU A 157 4.88 11.40 -2.49
C GLU A 157 4.37 11.70 -1.07
N MET A 158 3.27 11.07 -0.62
CA MET A 158 2.79 11.22 0.76
C MET A 158 3.79 10.77 1.82
N GLN A 159 4.48 9.65 1.60
CA GLN A 159 5.51 9.17 2.55
C GLN A 159 6.71 10.12 2.65
N LEU A 160 7.04 10.79 1.54
CA LEU A 160 8.13 11.76 1.42
C LEU A 160 7.73 13.17 1.88
N GLY A 161 6.45 13.40 2.18
CA GLY A 161 5.93 14.72 2.58
C GLY A 161 5.58 15.65 1.40
N GLU A 162 5.59 15.16 0.17
CA GLU A 162 5.23 15.88 -1.07
C GLU A 162 3.71 16.01 -1.23
N LYS A 163 3.07 16.66 -0.24
CA LYS A 163 1.62 16.73 -0.07
C LYS A 163 0.89 17.30 -1.29
N ASP A 164 1.39 18.40 -1.85
CA ASP A 164 0.75 19.06 -3.00
C ASP A 164 0.80 18.19 -4.26
N ALA A 165 1.93 17.54 -4.51
CA ALA A 165 2.09 16.62 -5.64
C ALA A 165 1.15 15.43 -5.53
N ALA A 166 1.09 14.81 -4.34
CA ALA A 166 0.18 13.70 -4.08
C ALA A 166 -1.29 14.12 -4.24
N LEU A 167 -1.68 15.26 -3.69
CA LEU A 167 -3.04 15.78 -3.76
C LEU A 167 -3.47 16.09 -5.21
N ALA A 168 -2.56 16.61 -6.04
CA ALA A 168 -2.84 16.92 -7.45
C ALA A 168 -3.25 15.70 -8.28
N ARG A 169 -2.89 14.48 -7.85
CA ARG A 169 -3.22 13.20 -8.52
C ARG A 169 -4.56 12.61 -8.08
N VAL A 170 -5.06 12.99 -6.90
CA VAL A 170 -6.26 12.39 -6.29
C VAL A 170 -7.50 12.51 -7.18
N PRO A 171 -7.80 13.64 -7.84
CA PRO A 171 -8.99 13.76 -8.70
C PRO A 171 -9.02 12.73 -9.85
N GLN A 172 -7.90 12.56 -10.56
CA GLN A 172 -7.82 11.60 -11.66
C GLN A 172 -7.95 10.17 -11.15
N LEU A 173 -7.34 9.89 -9.98
CA LEU A 173 -7.42 8.57 -9.36
C LEU A 173 -8.83 8.23 -8.86
N LEU A 174 -9.63 9.20 -8.44
CA LEU A 174 -11.05 8.99 -8.07
C LEU A 174 -11.93 8.73 -9.30
N ALA A 175 -11.60 9.32 -10.45
CA ALA A 175 -12.35 9.15 -11.69
C ALA A 175 -11.99 7.88 -12.48
N ALA A 176 -10.84 7.26 -12.19
CA ALA A 176 -10.33 6.11 -12.93
C ALA A 176 -10.86 4.76 -12.42
N HIS A 177 -11.07 3.81 -13.32
CA HIS A 177 -11.25 2.40 -12.99
C HIS A 177 -9.91 1.67 -13.12
N TYR A 178 -9.44 1.04 -12.04
CA TYR A 178 -8.15 0.35 -12.06
C TYR A 178 -8.06 -0.76 -11.02
N HIS A 179 -7.09 -1.66 -11.21
CA HIS A 179 -6.71 -2.62 -10.18
C HIS A 179 -5.55 -2.03 -9.37
N SER A 180 -5.73 -1.88 -8.05
CA SER A 180 -4.66 -1.31 -7.25
C SER A 180 -3.60 -2.34 -6.87
N TRP A 181 -2.33 -2.01 -7.08
CA TRP A 181 -1.21 -2.82 -6.61
C TRP A 181 -1.08 -2.83 -5.09
N PHE A 182 -1.27 -1.66 -4.47
CA PHE A 182 -1.17 -1.49 -3.02
C PHE A 182 -2.54 -1.55 -2.38
N TYR A 183 -2.64 -2.34 -1.31
CA TYR A 183 -3.89 -2.57 -0.62
C TYR A 183 -4.98 -3.19 -1.49
N PHE A 184 -4.72 -3.62 -2.73
CA PHE A 184 -5.70 -4.29 -3.61
C PHE A 184 -7.04 -3.56 -3.82
N VAL A 185 -7.14 -2.27 -3.47
CA VAL A 185 -8.37 -1.48 -3.55
C VAL A 185 -8.09 -0.11 -4.15
N PRO A 186 -8.83 0.35 -5.17
CA PRO A 186 -8.78 1.73 -5.65
C PRO A 186 -9.09 2.73 -4.55
N ILE A 187 -8.63 3.97 -4.69
CA ILE A 187 -9.04 5.04 -3.77
C ILE A 187 -10.53 5.35 -3.95
N THR A 188 -11.19 5.68 -2.85
CA THR A 188 -12.55 6.21 -2.84
C THR A 188 -12.61 7.38 -1.86
N PRO A 189 -13.64 8.25 -1.90
CA PRO A 189 -13.78 9.32 -0.92
C PRO A 189 -13.76 8.82 0.53
N ALA A 190 -14.38 7.66 0.80
CA ALA A 190 -14.33 7.03 2.12
C ALA A 190 -12.91 6.57 2.50
N LEU A 191 -12.16 5.96 1.58
CA LEU A 191 -10.81 5.52 1.84
C LEU A 191 -9.81 6.67 2.02
N LEU A 192 -10.05 7.83 1.39
CA LEU A 192 -9.29 9.06 1.69
C LEU A 192 -9.43 9.47 3.16
N ARG A 193 -10.61 9.25 3.76
CA ARG A 193 -10.85 9.54 5.18
C ARG A 193 -10.26 8.49 6.12
N LEU A 194 -10.19 7.23 5.69
CA LEU A 194 -9.79 6.09 6.54
C LEU A 194 -8.31 5.76 6.48
N ASP A 195 -7.70 5.77 5.30
CA ASP A 195 -6.31 5.35 5.11
C ASP A 195 -5.34 6.36 5.77
N PRO A 196 -4.50 5.93 6.72
CA PRO A 196 -3.52 6.78 7.38
C PRO A 196 -2.52 7.44 6.42
N THR A 197 -2.30 6.89 5.23
CA THR A 197 -1.41 7.53 4.23
C THR A 197 -1.85 8.96 3.89
N TRP A 198 -3.15 9.25 3.95
CA TRP A 198 -3.70 10.59 3.62
C TRP A 198 -3.95 11.47 4.85
N GLU A 199 -3.67 10.97 6.05
CA GLU A 199 -3.88 11.71 7.30
C GLU A 199 -3.26 13.12 7.28
N PRO A 200 -2.03 13.33 6.76
CA PRO A 200 -1.43 14.66 6.68
C PRO A 200 -2.13 15.67 5.76
N LEU A 201 -3.10 15.24 4.94
CA LEU A 201 -3.92 16.10 4.07
C LEU A 201 -5.31 16.41 4.65
N ARG A 202 -5.72 15.79 5.77
CA ARG A 202 -7.09 15.93 6.29
C ARG A 202 -7.49 17.36 6.67
N GLY A 203 -6.51 18.22 6.93
CA GLY A 203 -6.71 19.65 7.19
C GLY A 203 -6.81 20.53 5.94
N ASP A 204 -6.51 20.01 4.74
CA ASP A 204 -6.53 20.79 3.50
C ASP A 204 -7.96 20.87 2.93
N PRO A 205 -8.52 22.07 2.69
CA PRO A 205 -9.87 22.22 2.13
C PRO A 205 -10.06 21.54 0.77
N ARG A 206 -9.02 21.51 -0.08
CA ARG A 206 -9.05 20.84 -1.39
C ARG A 206 -9.22 19.33 -1.21
N PHE A 207 -8.51 18.76 -0.23
CA PHE A 207 -8.62 17.34 0.11
C PHE A 207 -9.99 17.01 0.71
N GLN A 208 -10.49 17.83 1.63
CA GLN A 208 -11.81 17.65 2.25
C GLN A 208 -12.93 17.63 1.21
N LYS A 209 -12.86 18.48 0.19
CA LYS A 209 -13.82 18.47 -0.94
C LYS A 209 -13.85 17.12 -1.65
N LEU A 210 -12.70 16.51 -1.90
CA LEU A 210 -12.58 15.21 -2.57
C LEU A 210 -13.03 14.06 -1.65
N ALA A 211 -12.67 14.11 -0.37
CA ALA A 211 -12.98 13.08 0.62
C ALA A 211 -14.46 13.03 1.03
N ASN A 212 -15.18 14.14 0.86
CA ASN A 212 -16.61 14.27 1.15
C ASN A 212 -17.48 14.21 -0.11
N ALA A 213 -16.90 13.98 -1.29
CA ALA A 213 -17.68 13.78 -2.49
C ALA A 213 -18.60 12.55 -2.31
N GLN A 214 -19.88 12.71 -2.64
CA GLN A 214 -20.78 11.56 -2.74
C GLN A 214 -20.38 10.70 -3.95
N PRO A 215 -20.62 9.38 -3.89
CA PRO A 215 -20.39 8.48 -5.03
C PRO A 215 -21.13 8.91 -6.29
#